data_AF-A0AAD2HUS6-F1
#
_entry.id   AF-A0AAD2HUS6-F1
#
_cell.length_a   1.000
_cell.length_b   1.000
_cell.length_c   1.000
_cell.angle_alpha   90.00
_cell.angle_beta   90.00
_cell.angle_gamma   90.00
#
_symmetry.space_group_name_H-M   'P 1'
#
loop_
_entity.id
_entity.type
_entity.pdbx_description
1 polymer ?
#
loop_
_entity_poly.entity_id
_entity_poly.type
_entity_poly.pdbx_seq_one_letter_code
_entity_poly.pdbx_strand_id
1 'polypeptide(L)'
;MADSVEFDTIYPADSVEFCPHPSASDLLVCGTYNLVKDAPTAEDSTQKRIGQCLLFKISENPTLALFDAGVTTIQSHPHKENQLAVGSYDNTVRLFDKRKPSVPFAQSDVGGGVWRVKWHPSPERKDDLLVACMHDGFKLVRFDAGDPAIVTRFDRHTSLAYGADWSFSDANAATTVASCSFYDHKLHLWRA
;
A
#
# COMPACT_ATOMS: atom_id res chain seq x y z
N MET A 1 -20.13 12.05 27.17
CA MET A 1 -20.31 11.36 25.88
C MET A 1 -19.08 11.66 25.06
N ALA A 2 -18.43 10.67 24.45
CA ALA A 2 -17.31 10.93 23.57
C ALA A 2 -17.84 11.59 22.29
N ASP A 3 -17.25 12.71 21.88
CA ASP A 3 -17.57 13.35 20.60
C ASP A 3 -17.18 12.40 19.47
N SER A 4 -18.15 11.90 18.70
CA SER A 4 -17.94 11.00 17.57
C SER A 4 -18.38 11.66 16.27
N VAL A 5 -17.56 11.55 15.22
CA VAL A 5 -17.86 12.02 13.86
C VAL A 5 -17.83 10.81 12.92
N GLU A 6 -18.83 10.70 12.03
CA GLU A 6 -18.95 9.65 11.02
C GLU A 6 -18.85 10.25 9.61
N PHE A 7 -18.24 9.53 8.69
CA PHE A 7 -18.15 9.90 7.27
C PHE A 7 -18.62 8.73 6.40
N ASP A 8 -19.41 9.02 5.36
CA ASP A 8 -19.73 8.04 4.32
C ASP A 8 -18.55 7.92 3.35
N THR A 9 -18.00 6.71 3.26
CA THR A 9 -16.84 6.40 2.39
C THR A 9 -17.27 5.96 0.99
N ILE A 10 -18.58 5.90 0.70
CA ILE A 10 -19.23 5.52 -0.57
C ILE A 10 -19.04 4.03 -0.92
N TYR A 11 -17.83 3.49 -0.74
CA TYR A 11 -17.49 2.08 -0.87
C TYR A 11 -17.05 1.51 0.48
N PRO A 12 -17.16 0.18 0.70
CA PRO A 12 -16.69 -0.43 1.94
C PRO A 12 -15.23 -0.04 2.26
N ALA A 13 -15.04 0.57 3.43
CA ALA A 13 -13.72 0.88 3.96
C ALA A 13 -13.04 -0.42 4.44
N ASP A 14 -11.79 -0.62 4.03
CA ASP A 14 -11.01 -1.84 4.32
C ASP A 14 -9.76 -1.53 5.15
N SER A 15 -9.15 -0.37 4.93
CA SER A 15 -7.91 0.03 5.60
C SER A 15 -7.93 1.50 5.99
N VAL A 16 -7.33 1.81 7.14
CA VAL A 16 -7.06 3.17 7.58
C VAL A 16 -5.64 3.29 8.13
N GLU A 17 -5.01 4.43 7.93
CA GLU A 17 -3.69 4.72 8.50
C GLU A 17 -3.58 6.20 8.87
N PHE A 18 -3.13 6.49 10.09
CA PHE A 18 -2.74 7.85 10.46
C PHE A 18 -1.34 8.17 9.95
N CYS A 19 -1.10 9.43 9.63
CA CYS A 19 0.25 9.92 9.43
C CYS A 19 1.01 9.92 10.76
N PRO A 20 2.14 9.21 10.88
CA PRO A 20 2.93 9.16 12.11
C PRO A 20 3.79 10.42 12.32
N HIS A 21 3.88 11.31 11.34
CA HIS A 21 4.72 12.51 11.43
C HIS A 21 4.07 13.59 12.31
N PRO A 22 4.80 14.21 13.25
CA PRO A 22 4.24 15.20 14.18
C PRO A 22 3.60 16.44 13.52
N SER A 23 4.07 16.86 12.34
CA SER A 23 3.49 18.01 11.61
C SER A 23 2.16 17.70 10.90
N ALA A 24 1.75 16.44 10.86
CA ALA A 24 0.59 15.96 10.11
C ALA A 24 -0.18 14.89 10.91
N SER A 25 -0.11 14.92 12.24
CA SER A 25 -0.70 13.91 13.13
C SER A 25 -2.24 13.88 13.11
N ASP A 26 -2.86 14.88 12.48
CA ASP A 26 -4.29 15.01 12.25
C ASP A 26 -4.73 14.51 10.86
N LEU A 27 -3.80 14.00 10.05
CA LEU A 27 -4.10 13.41 8.76
C LEU A 27 -4.22 11.89 8.87
N LEU A 28 -5.28 11.35 8.26
CA LEU A 28 -5.43 9.91 8.04
C LEU A 28 -5.86 9.64 6.61
N VAL A 29 -5.61 8.44 6.16
CA VAL A 29 -6.03 7.94 4.86
C VAL A 29 -6.91 6.72 5.05
N CYS A 30 -7.95 6.59 4.23
CA CYS A 30 -8.86 5.45 4.20
C CYS A 30 -8.85 4.83 2.81
N GLY A 31 -8.51 3.55 2.73
CA GLY A 31 -8.64 2.74 1.53
C GLY A 31 -10.01 2.08 1.48
N THR A 32 -10.64 2.09 0.32
CA THR A 32 -11.92 1.41 0.09
C THR A 32 -11.79 0.32 -0.97
N TYR A 33 -12.68 -0.66 -0.86
CA TYR A 33 -12.76 -1.81 -1.76
C TYR A 33 -14.22 -2.22 -1.98
N ASN A 34 -14.61 -2.38 -3.24
CA ASN A 34 -15.90 -2.95 -3.61
C ASN A 34 -15.73 -3.96 -4.75
N LEU A 35 -16.35 -5.14 -4.60
CA LEU A 35 -16.51 -6.10 -5.67
C LEU A 35 -17.78 -5.74 -6.45
N VAL A 36 -17.62 -5.34 -7.71
CA VAL A 36 -18.76 -5.04 -8.58
C VAL A 36 -19.47 -6.35 -8.89
N LYS A 37 -20.72 -6.48 -8.42
CA LYS A 37 -21.57 -7.62 -8.76
C LYS A 37 -22.16 -7.36 -10.14
N ASP A 38 -21.68 -8.06 -11.15
CA ASP A 38 -22.33 -8.09 -12.44
C ASP A 38 -23.67 -8.85 -12.35
N ALA A 39 -24.58 -8.58 -13.28
CA ALA A 39 -25.81 -9.36 -13.42
C ALA A 39 -25.45 -10.85 -13.67
N PRO A 40 -26.31 -11.83 -13.30
CA PRO A 40 -25.96 -13.26 -13.22
C PRO A 40 -25.62 -13.97 -14.54
N THR A 41 -25.32 -13.26 -15.63
CA THR A 41 -25.46 -13.78 -17.00
C THR A 41 -24.15 -14.05 -17.74
N ALA A 42 -23.00 -14.12 -17.07
CA ALA A 42 -21.79 -14.59 -17.74
C ALA A 42 -20.92 -15.42 -16.78
N GLU A 43 -20.86 -16.74 -17.05
CA GLU A 43 -20.00 -17.73 -16.38
C GLU A 43 -18.49 -17.45 -16.55
N ASP A 44 -18.14 -16.38 -17.28
CA ASP A 44 -16.76 -15.97 -17.59
C ASP A 44 -16.51 -14.46 -17.33
N SER A 45 -17.34 -13.82 -16.50
CA SER A 45 -17.15 -12.39 -16.16
C SER A 45 -15.93 -12.21 -15.26
N THR A 46 -14.95 -11.44 -15.74
CA THR A 46 -13.81 -11.01 -14.93
C THR A 46 -14.32 -10.20 -13.73
N GLN A 47 -14.10 -10.70 -12.52
CA GLN A 47 -14.47 -9.99 -11.28
C GLN A 47 -13.86 -8.59 -11.25
N LYS A 48 -14.68 -7.57 -11.44
CA LYS A 48 -14.25 -6.17 -11.38
C LYS A 48 -14.21 -5.69 -9.93
N ARG A 49 -13.06 -5.19 -9.51
CA ARG A 49 -12.81 -4.60 -8.19
C ARG A 49 -12.60 -3.11 -8.37
N ILE A 50 -13.26 -2.29 -7.56
CA ILE A 50 -13.12 -0.82 -7.57
C ILE A 50 -12.82 -0.32 -6.16
N GLY A 51 -12.29 0.89 -6.05
CA GLY A 51 -12.15 1.57 -4.76
C GLY A 51 -11.48 2.93 -4.88
N GLN A 52 -11.21 3.53 -3.74
CA GLN A 52 -10.73 4.90 -3.60
C GLN A 52 -9.74 5.01 -2.44
N CYS A 53 -8.89 6.04 -2.48
CA CYS A 53 -8.14 6.49 -1.32
C CYS A 53 -8.67 7.86 -0.91
N LEU A 54 -9.23 7.94 0.28
CA LEU A 54 -9.74 9.18 0.87
C LEU A 54 -8.67 9.73 1.83
N LEU A 55 -8.21 10.96 1.62
CA LEU A 55 -7.39 11.68 2.59
C LEU A 55 -8.29 12.53 3.48
N PHE A 56 -8.28 12.25 4.77
CA PHE A 56 -8.98 12.98 5.79
C PHE A 56 -8.01 13.85 6.58
N LYS A 57 -8.45 15.06 6.91
CA LYS A 57 -7.91 15.85 7.99
C LYS A 57 -9.00 15.94 9.04
N ILE A 58 -8.71 15.61 10.31
CA ILE A 58 -9.73 15.46 11.37
C ILE A 58 -10.70 16.67 11.45
N SER A 59 -10.23 17.88 11.13
CA SER A 59 -11.02 19.12 11.21
C SER A 59 -11.70 19.56 9.90
N GLU A 60 -11.55 18.83 8.79
CA GLU A 60 -11.97 19.28 7.45
C GLU A 60 -12.65 18.16 6.64
N ASN A 61 -13.29 18.55 5.54
CA ASN A 61 -13.86 17.58 4.59
C ASN A 61 -12.75 16.79 3.87
N PRO A 62 -12.97 15.51 3.56
CA PRO A 62 -11.96 14.68 2.90
C PRO A 62 -11.65 15.17 1.49
N THR A 63 -10.40 15.01 1.09
CA THR A 63 -9.97 15.11 -0.32
C THR A 63 -9.88 13.71 -0.92
N LEU A 64 -10.42 13.53 -2.12
CA LEU A 64 -10.54 12.24 -2.79
C LEU A 64 -9.43 12.03 -3.84
N ALA A 65 -8.79 10.86 -3.79
CA ALA A 65 -8.02 10.29 -4.88
C ALA A 65 -8.75 9.04 -5.41
N LEU A 66 -9.03 9.04 -6.71
CA LEU A 66 -9.71 7.92 -7.39
C LEU A 66 -8.69 6.86 -7.81
N PHE A 67 -9.08 5.59 -7.69
CA PHE A 67 -8.29 4.44 -8.13
C PHE A 67 -9.14 3.59 -9.08
N ASP A 68 -8.48 2.95 -10.04
CA ASP A 68 -9.15 2.06 -10.99
C ASP A 68 -9.50 0.70 -10.37
N ALA A 69 -8.90 0.37 -9.22
CA ALA A 69 -9.20 -0.80 -8.40
C ALA A 69 -9.12 -0.51 -6.89
N GLY A 70 -9.57 -1.47 -6.08
CA GLY A 70 -9.61 -1.31 -4.62
C GLY A 70 -8.23 -1.09 -3.98
N VAL A 71 -8.20 -0.25 -2.94
CA VAL A 71 -6.99 0.06 -2.17
C VAL A 71 -6.89 -0.90 -0.99
N THR A 72 -5.75 -1.57 -0.85
CA THR A 72 -5.52 -2.65 0.12
C THR A 72 -4.53 -2.28 1.21
N THR A 73 -3.65 -1.32 0.93
CA THR A 73 -2.58 -0.94 1.84
C THR A 73 -2.18 0.50 1.61
N ILE A 74 -1.98 1.20 2.71
CA ILE A 74 -1.45 2.55 2.71
C ILE A 74 -0.35 2.61 3.77
N GLN A 75 0.74 3.31 3.46
CA GLN A 75 1.86 3.48 4.39
C GLN A 75 2.49 4.88 4.26
N SER A 76 2.42 5.66 5.35
CA SER A 76 3.10 6.95 5.45
C SER A 76 4.62 6.81 5.51
N HIS A 77 5.32 7.62 4.74
CA HIS A 77 6.78 7.55 4.71
C HIS A 77 7.39 8.00 6.05
N PRO A 78 8.19 7.15 6.73
CA PRO A 78 8.70 7.43 8.08
C PRO A 78 9.69 8.62 8.11
N HIS A 79 10.41 8.86 7.01
CA HIS A 79 11.42 9.93 6.92
C HIS A 79 11.07 11.11 6.00
N LYS A 80 9.84 11.16 5.45
CA LYS A 80 9.40 12.20 4.49
C LYS A 80 7.96 12.57 4.80
N GLU A 81 7.77 13.69 5.48
CA GLU A 81 6.50 14.08 6.11
C GLU A 81 5.29 14.00 5.17
N ASN A 82 5.44 14.44 3.92
CA ASN A 82 4.32 14.60 3.00
C ASN A 82 4.13 13.43 2.04
N GLN A 83 4.86 12.32 2.19
CA GLN A 83 4.81 11.19 1.26
C GLN A 83 3.99 10.02 1.80
N LEU A 84 3.15 9.45 0.94
CA LEU A 84 2.35 8.24 1.18
C LEU A 84 2.62 7.23 0.08
N ALA A 85 2.74 5.94 0.42
CA ALA A 85 2.63 4.84 -0.53
C ALA A 85 1.24 4.23 -0.44
N VAL A 86 0.61 3.99 -1.59
CA VAL A 86 -0.70 3.35 -1.70
C VAL A 86 -0.60 2.17 -2.66
N GLY A 87 -0.99 0.99 -2.19
CA GLY A 87 -1.10 -0.22 -2.99
C GLY A 87 -2.55 -0.51 -3.39
N SER A 88 -2.76 -0.93 -4.63
CA SER A 88 -4.07 -1.28 -5.17
C SER A 88 -4.06 -2.63 -5.90
N TYR A 89 -5.25 -3.19 -6.09
CA TYR A 89 -5.47 -4.41 -6.88
C TYR A 89 -5.16 -4.26 -8.38
N ASP A 90 -4.98 -3.04 -8.89
CA ASP A 90 -4.61 -2.76 -10.29
C ASP A 90 -3.11 -2.96 -10.57
N ASN A 91 -2.45 -3.77 -9.74
CA ASN A 91 -1.02 -4.07 -9.78
C ASN A 91 -0.10 -2.87 -9.57
N THR A 92 -0.60 -1.71 -9.17
CA THR A 92 0.20 -0.48 -9.09
C THR A 92 0.41 -0.04 -7.65
N VAL A 93 1.66 0.31 -7.33
CA VAL A 93 1.99 1.14 -6.16
C VAL A 93 2.09 2.59 -6.60
N ARG A 94 1.41 3.49 -5.89
CA ARG A 94 1.38 4.93 -6.17
C ARG A 94 1.90 5.73 -4.99
N LEU A 95 2.66 6.77 -5.28
CA LEU A 95 3.13 7.73 -4.29
C LEU A 95 2.37 9.04 -4.39
N PHE A 96 1.85 9.51 -3.26
CA PHE A 96 1.10 10.76 -3.17
C PHE A 96 1.79 11.77 -2.28
N ASP A 97 1.65 13.04 -2.64
CA ASP A 97 1.96 14.17 -1.76
C ASP A 97 0.70 14.54 -0.98
N LYS A 98 0.76 14.48 0.35
CA LYS A 98 -0.37 14.81 1.25
C LYS A 98 -0.93 16.20 1.02
N ARG A 99 -0.12 17.13 0.51
CA ARG A 99 -0.50 18.52 0.22
C ARG A 99 -1.23 18.64 -1.13
N LYS A 100 -1.12 17.63 -2.00
CA LYS A 100 -1.78 17.56 -3.31
C LYS A 100 -2.19 16.11 -3.63
N PRO A 101 -3.15 15.54 -2.88
CA PRO A 101 -3.43 14.11 -2.92
C PRO A 101 -4.24 13.66 -4.13
N SER A 102 -4.71 14.58 -4.99
CA SER A 102 -5.58 14.25 -6.12
C SER A 102 -4.87 13.49 -7.25
N VAL A 103 -3.54 13.54 -7.30
CA VAL A 103 -2.72 12.85 -8.31
C VAL A 103 -1.47 12.26 -7.67
N PRO A 104 -1.07 11.04 -8.06
CA PRO A 104 0.22 10.50 -7.64
C PRO A 104 1.36 11.26 -8.32
N PHE A 105 2.47 11.46 -7.62
CA PHE A 105 3.68 12.05 -8.21
C PHE A 105 4.64 11.00 -8.78
N ALA A 106 4.49 9.73 -8.38
CA ALA A 106 5.23 8.59 -8.91
C ALA A 106 4.37 7.32 -8.79
N GLN A 107 4.62 6.34 -9.66
CA GLN A 107 3.95 5.04 -9.61
C GLN A 107 4.79 3.94 -10.25
N SER A 108 4.59 2.70 -9.82
CA SER A 108 5.22 1.51 -10.40
C SER A 108 4.18 0.41 -10.58
N ASP A 109 4.11 -0.16 -11.78
CA ASP A 109 3.50 -1.48 -11.97
C ASP A 109 4.40 -2.52 -11.29
N VAL A 110 3.82 -3.33 -10.43
CA VAL A 110 4.50 -4.37 -9.67
C VAL A 110 3.99 -5.78 -10.02
N GLY A 111 3.28 -5.94 -11.14
CA GLY A 111 2.92 -7.21 -11.76
C GLY A 111 1.80 -8.01 -11.11
N GLY A 112 1.39 -7.67 -9.89
CA GLY A 112 0.29 -8.34 -9.18
C GLY A 112 -0.35 -7.44 -8.13
N GLY A 113 -1.59 -7.75 -7.74
CA GLY A 113 -2.38 -6.92 -6.83
C GLY A 113 -1.64 -6.65 -5.53
N VAL A 114 -1.40 -5.39 -5.22
CA VAL A 114 -0.60 -5.04 -4.04
C VAL A 114 -1.41 -5.38 -2.80
N TRP A 115 -0.85 -6.09 -1.82
CA TRP A 115 -1.54 -6.42 -0.57
C TRP A 115 -0.94 -5.73 0.66
N ARG A 116 0.38 -5.53 0.65
CA ARG A 116 1.08 -4.87 1.76
C ARG A 116 2.29 -4.11 1.23
N VAL A 117 2.44 -2.87 1.70
CA VAL A 117 3.63 -2.06 1.48
C VAL A 117 4.28 -1.66 2.82
N LYS A 118 5.61 -1.58 2.85
CA LYS A 118 6.40 -1.16 4.02
C LYS A 118 7.62 -0.36 3.58
N TRP A 119 7.66 0.94 3.92
CA TRP A 119 8.88 1.73 3.78
C TRP A 119 9.98 1.16 4.67
N HIS A 120 11.22 1.24 4.19
CA HIS A 120 12.36 0.81 4.97
C HIS A 120 12.53 1.70 6.22
N PRO A 121 12.85 1.11 7.40
CA PRO A 121 12.92 1.86 8.65
C PRO A 121 14.16 2.74 8.79
N SER A 122 15.29 2.44 8.12
CA SER A 122 16.50 3.26 8.21
C SER A 122 16.50 4.45 7.23
N PRO A 123 17.00 5.64 7.64
CA PRO A 123 17.09 6.83 6.78
C PRO A 123 17.97 6.66 5.54
N GLU A 124 18.98 5.79 5.58
CA GLU A 124 19.94 5.54 4.50
C GLU A 124 19.29 4.81 3.32
N ARG A 125 18.25 4.03 3.59
CA ARG A 125 17.44 3.30 2.60
C ARG A 125 16.01 3.82 2.54
N LYS A 126 15.79 5.07 2.90
CA LYS A 126 14.44 5.66 3.01
C LYS A 126 13.58 5.51 1.74
N ASP A 127 14.20 5.42 0.57
CA ASP A 127 13.52 5.30 -0.72
C ASP A 127 13.20 3.85 -1.13
N ASP A 128 13.54 2.87 -0.29
CA ASP A 128 13.27 1.45 -0.47
C ASP A 128 11.88 1.09 0.10
N LEU A 129 11.02 0.53 -0.75
CA LEU A 129 9.68 0.07 -0.40
C LEU A 129 9.55 -1.43 -0.62
N LEU A 130 9.27 -2.17 0.44
CA LEU A 130 8.91 -3.59 0.36
C LEU A 130 7.45 -3.73 -0.03
N VAL A 131 7.17 -4.60 -1.00
CA VAL A 131 5.84 -4.80 -1.57
C VAL A 131 5.51 -6.29 -1.62
N ALA A 132 4.40 -6.71 -1.00
CA ALA A 132 3.79 -8.01 -1.21
C ALA A 132 2.76 -7.91 -2.35
N CYS A 133 3.00 -8.59 -3.46
CA CYS A 133 2.15 -8.59 -4.65
C CYS A 133 1.41 -9.93 -4.72
N MET A 134 0.10 -9.93 -4.53
CA MET A 134 -0.73 -11.13 -4.69
C MET A 134 -0.44 -11.76 -6.05
N HIS A 135 -0.25 -13.08 -6.06
CA HIS A 135 0.11 -13.87 -7.23
C HIS A 135 1.45 -13.54 -7.92
N ASP A 136 2.20 -12.54 -7.47
CA ASP A 136 3.47 -12.13 -8.09
C ASP A 136 4.59 -11.88 -7.06
N GLY A 137 4.58 -12.63 -5.95
CA GLY A 137 5.67 -12.67 -4.97
C GLY A 137 5.94 -11.36 -4.22
N PHE A 138 7.16 -11.22 -3.71
CA PHE A 138 7.60 -10.06 -2.93
C PHE A 138 8.66 -9.27 -3.69
N LYS A 139 8.63 -7.94 -3.55
CA LYS A 139 9.51 -7.04 -4.29
C LYS A 139 10.07 -5.96 -3.40
N LEU A 140 11.30 -5.56 -3.70
CA LEU A 140 11.82 -4.27 -3.28
C LEU A 140 11.74 -3.30 -4.45
N VAL A 141 10.96 -2.24 -4.27
CA VAL A 141 10.82 -1.14 -5.23
C VAL A 141 11.54 0.08 -4.68
N ARG A 142 12.42 0.67 -5.48
CA ARG A 142 13.13 1.91 -5.14
C ARG A 142 12.48 3.11 -5.81
N PHE A 143 12.17 4.14 -5.02
CA PHE A 143 11.59 5.42 -5.45
C PHE A 143 12.55 6.58 -5.16
N ASP A 144 13.73 6.55 -5.79
CA ASP A 144 14.71 7.63 -5.69
C ASP A 144 14.36 8.79 -6.65
N ALA A 145 15.33 9.64 -7.01
CA ALA A 145 15.09 10.78 -7.89
C ALA A 145 14.77 10.40 -9.35
N GLY A 146 14.89 9.12 -9.73
CA GLY A 146 14.59 8.61 -11.07
C GLY A 146 13.25 7.88 -11.17
N ASP A 147 13.11 7.11 -12.26
CA ASP A 147 11.97 6.24 -12.46
C ASP A 147 11.96 5.11 -11.42
N PRO A 148 10.79 4.76 -10.85
CA PRO A 148 10.69 3.66 -9.91
C PRO A 148 11.22 2.34 -10.49
N ALA A 149 12.05 1.65 -9.72
CA ALA A 149 12.71 0.43 -10.17
C ALA A 149 12.48 -0.72 -9.20
N ILE A 150 12.09 -1.89 -9.72
CA ILE A 150 12.10 -3.14 -8.96
C ILE A 150 13.56 -3.63 -8.90
N VAL A 151 14.18 -3.54 -7.73
CA VAL A 151 15.61 -3.88 -7.54
C VAL A 151 15.83 -5.28 -6.97
N THR A 152 14.82 -5.85 -6.30
CA THR A 152 14.87 -7.24 -5.78
C THR A 152 13.52 -7.90 -5.97
N ARG A 153 13.51 -9.19 -6.31
CA ARG A 153 12.33 -10.07 -6.28
C ARG A 153 12.58 -11.30 -5.41
N PHE A 154 11.54 -11.74 -4.71
CA PHE A 154 11.53 -12.96 -3.92
C PHE A 154 10.25 -13.76 -4.19
N ASP A 155 10.42 -14.85 -4.94
CA ASP A 155 9.32 -15.69 -5.46
C ASP A 155 9.39 -17.14 -4.91
N ARG A 156 9.88 -17.33 -3.68
CA ARG A 156 9.99 -18.67 -3.06
C ARG A 156 8.70 -19.19 -2.43
N HIS A 157 7.75 -18.28 -2.14
CA HIS A 157 6.41 -18.68 -1.71
C HIS A 157 5.64 -19.27 -2.90
N THR A 158 4.83 -20.28 -2.62
CA THR A 158 4.07 -21.03 -3.65
C THR A 158 2.61 -20.60 -3.72
N SER A 159 2.23 -19.61 -2.91
CA SER A 159 0.87 -19.07 -2.80
C SER A 159 0.89 -17.54 -2.70
N LEU A 160 -0.22 -16.94 -2.26
CA LEU A 160 -0.42 -15.49 -2.21
C LEU A 160 0.59 -14.81 -1.28
N ALA A 161 1.40 -13.91 -1.81
CA ALA A 161 2.20 -12.99 -1.00
C ALA A 161 1.26 -12.04 -0.22
N TYR A 162 1.38 -12.03 1.12
CA TYR A 162 0.38 -11.39 1.98
C TYR A 162 1.01 -10.51 3.07
N GLY A 163 1.78 -11.10 4.00
CA GLY A 163 2.45 -10.32 5.05
C GLY A 163 3.91 -10.05 4.69
N ALA A 164 4.38 -8.85 5.00
CA ALA A 164 5.76 -8.44 4.80
C ALA A 164 6.15 -7.37 5.82
N ASP A 165 7.34 -7.47 6.41
CA ASP A 165 7.93 -6.40 7.22
C ASP A 165 9.47 -6.47 7.27
N TRP A 166 10.08 -5.33 7.59
CA TRP A 166 11.51 -5.18 7.77
C TRP A 166 11.93 -5.50 9.21
N SER A 167 13.08 -6.15 9.37
CA SER A 167 13.75 -6.19 10.68
C SER A 167 14.36 -4.83 11.00
N PHE A 168 14.21 -4.39 12.24
CA PHE A 168 14.87 -3.21 12.78
C PHE A 168 16.29 -3.50 13.31
N SER A 169 16.71 -4.78 13.33
CA SER A 169 17.99 -5.19 13.92
C SER A 169 19.21 -4.95 13.01
N ASP A 170 19.02 -4.94 11.68
CA ASP A 170 20.11 -5.01 10.70
C ASP A 170 19.95 -3.89 9.65
N ALA A 171 20.38 -2.66 9.99
CA ALA A 171 20.33 -1.50 9.07
C ALA A 171 21.48 -1.47 8.04
N ASN A 172 22.08 -2.62 7.74
CA ASN A 172 23.21 -2.72 6.81
C ASN A 172 22.72 -2.77 5.34
N ALA A 173 23.64 -2.91 4.38
CA ALA A 173 23.31 -2.97 2.95
C ALA A 173 22.30 -4.06 2.54
N ALA A 174 22.09 -5.08 3.38
CA ALA A 174 21.05 -6.10 3.19
C ALA A 174 20.32 -6.38 4.52
N THR A 175 19.10 -5.88 4.62
CA THR A 175 18.24 -5.95 5.80
C THR A 175 17.43 -7.24 5.77
N THR A 176 17.23 -7.85 6.94
CA THR A 176 16.39 -9.04 7.05
C THR A 176 14.93 -8.65 6.83
N VAL A 177 14.24 -9.40 5.98
CA VAL A 177 12.80 -9.29 5.70
C VAL A 177 12.10 -10.53 6.23
N ALA A 178 10.96 -10.34 6.91
CA ALA A 178 10.01 -11.40 7.19
C ALA A 178 8.84 -11.32 6.20
N SER A 179 8.50 -12.44 5.57
CA SER A 179 7.40 -12.51 4.60
C SER A 179 6.55 -13.76 4.83
N CYS A 180 5.23 -13.65 4.77
CA CYS A 180 4.33 -14.79 4.90
C CYS A 180 3.32 -14.86 3.75
N SER A 181 2.92 -16.10 3.48
CA SER A 181 2.03 -16.44 2.37
C SER A 181 0.79 -17.17 2.88
N PHE A 182 -0.32 -16.94 2.18
CA PHE A 182 -1.65 -17.22 2.72
C PHE A 182 -1.98 -18.72 2.75
N TYR A 183 -2.07 -19.42 1.61
CA TYR A 183 -2.54 -20.81 1.58
C TYR A 183 -1.47 -21.87 1.80
N ASP A 184 -0.19 -21.55 1.60
CA ASP A 184 0.90 -22.50 1.85
C ASP A 184 1.40 -22.46 3.31
N HIS A 185 0.86 -21.55 4.13
CA HIS A 185 1.14 -21.39 5.55
C HIS A 185 2.64 -21.19 5.86
N LYS A 186 3.39 -20.60 4.93
CA LYS A 186 4.84 -20.42 5.06
C LYS A 186 5.20 -19.02 5.53
N LEU A 187 6.24 -18.99 6.36
CA LEU A 187 7.01 -17.80 6.69
C LEU A 187 8.42 -17.98 6.12
N HIS A 188 8.93 -16.95 5.45
CA HIS A 188 10.32 -16.89 5.00
C HIS A 188 11.01 -15.67 5.62
N LEU A 189 12.21 -15.90 6.14
CA LEU A 189 13.18 -14.86 6.42
C LEU A 189 14.19 -14.80 5.27
N TRP A 190 14.41 -13.62 4.72
CA TRP A 190 15.33 -13.40 3.59
C TRP A 190 16.01 -12.03 3.70
N ARG A 191 16.94 -11.73 2.80
CA ARG A 191 17.76 -10.51 2.84
C ARG A 191 17.47 -9.67 1.60
N ALA A 192 17.23 -8.38 1.78
CA ALA A 192 16.93 -7.41 0.72
C ALA A 192 17.60 -6.06 0.98
#